data_AF-A0A1W9U0Z0-F1
#
_entry.id   AF-A0A1W9U0Z0-F1
#
_cell.length_a   1.000
_cell.length_b   1.000
_cell.length_c   1.000
_cell.angle_alpha   90.00
_cell.angle_beta   90.00
_cell.angle_gamma   90.00
#
_symmetry.space_group_name_H-M   'P 1'
#
loop_
_entity.id
_entity.type
_entity.pdbx_description
1 polymer ?
#
loop_
_entity_poly.entity_id
_entity_poly.type
_entity_poly.pdbx_seq_one_letter_code
_entity_poly.pdbx_strand_id
1 'polypeptide(L)'
;MNHTTIHRISQELINHCLIRKKGYHVDFVAQYAPYNVACLSLENGGSGDPSLVTARGVYESMLESVMYHLNQKDLNNVTIAFQGLGKVGSHLLDYIVQDNPKVKLIIADIDSVKVDEKLRELKEKDIAVKSIEPNEIYNQPFDIFSPNAMGQVVNPSTVRRMMRANRDKKLLIVGAANNQIDERHSGSRKEVENLLKRFNMLYAPDFVVNLGGILNLIYEFETVKKVFGGKYNQKRPLEVIHGIRPILREIYNRSKTIRLSTQAVADRLAEEHIARWALFNGFGHDELIDRSYLVDLLPTSSGNTTPIS
;
A
#
# COMPACT_ATOMS: atom_id res chain seq x y z
N MET A 1 -17.87 12.41 27.63
CA MET A 1 -16.62 11.85 27.08
C MET A 1 -16.27 12.65 25.83
N ASN A 2 -15.08 13.26 25.76
CA ASN A 2 -14.73 14.15 24.64
C ASN A 2 -14.52 13.37 23.33
N HIS A 3 -14.92 13.97 22.21
CA HIS A 3 -14.76 13.43 20.85
C HIS A 3 -13.33 12.96 20.53
N THR A 4 -12.33 13.58 21.15
CA THR A 4 -10.90 13.23 21.04
C THR A 4 -10.59 11.83 21.56
N THR A 5 -11.31 11.35 22.58
CA THR A 5 -11.13 10.02 23.16
C THR A 5 -11.71 8.93 22.25
N ILE A 6 -12.87 9.18 21.63
CA ILE A 6 -13.52 8.23 20.70
C ILE A 6 -12.69 8.10 19.41
N HIS A 7 -12.14 9.21 18.89
CA HIS A 7 -11.32 9.18 17.70
C HIS A 7 -9.96 8.51 17.92
N ARG A 8 -9.38 8.64 19.12
CA ARG A 8 -8.15 7.92 19.48
C ARG A 8 -8.40 6.43 19.65
N ILE A 9 -9.55 6.06 20.24
CA ILE A 9 -9.99 4.66 20.36
C ILE A 9 -10.30 4.04 18.98
N SER A 10 -10.90 4.78 18.03
CA SER A 10 -11.18 4.24 16.69
C SER A 10 -9.89 4.00 15.89
N GLN A 11 -8.93 4.92 15.94
CA GLN A 11 -7.60 4.77 15.34
C GLN A 11 -6.80 3.64 16.02
N GLU A 12 -6.84 3.54 17.35
CA GLU A 12 -6.22 2.44 18.09
C GLU A 12 -6.90 1.10 17.79
N LEU A 13 -8.23 1.04 17.62
CA LEU A 13 -8.99 -0.18 17.26
C LEU A 13 -8.70 -0.66 15.83
N ILE A 14 -8.63 0.25 14.86
CA ILE A 14 -8.23 -0.08 13.47
C ILE A 14 -6.81 -0.68 13.48
N ASN A 15 -5.89 -0.06 14.22
CA ASN A 15 -4.53 -0.57 14.39
C ASN A 15 -4.51 -1.91 15.15
N HIS A 16 -5.39 -2.13 16.13
CA HIS A 16 -5.45 -3.37 16.90
C HIS A 16 -6.00 -4.56 16.10
N CYS A 17 -6.95 -4.32 15.20
CA CYS A 17 -7.47 -5.32 14.26
C CYS A 17 -6.42 -5.76 13.24
N LEU A 18 -5.63 -4.82 12.72
CA LEU A 18 -4.65 -5.08 11.68
C LEU A 18 -3.38 -5.77 12.19
N ILE A 19 -2.99 -5.54 13.46
CA ILE A 19 -1.63 -5.87 13.92
C ILE A 19 -1.56 -7.18 14.73
N ARG A 20 -2.59 -7.61 15.49
CA ARG A 20 -2.35 -8.74 16.45
C ARG A 20 -3.50 -9.57 17.02
N LYS A 21 -4.79 -9.35 16.71
CA LYS A 21 -5.88 -10.06 17.42
C LYS A 21 -6.87 -10.75 16.49
N LYS A 22 -7.20 -12.02 16.80
CA LYS A 22 -8.26 -12.82 16.14
C LYS A 22 -9.61 -12.12 16.28
N GLY A 23 -10.50 -12.23 15.29
CA GLY A 23 -11.81 -11.55 15.24
C GLY A 23 -12.68 -11.68 16.50
N TYR A 24 -12.49 -12.73 17.30
CA TYR A 24 -13.18 -12.93 18.59
C TYR A 24 -13.03 -11.78 19.60
N HIS A 25 -11.92 -11.03 19.58
CA HIS A 25 -11.79 -9.85 20.45
C HIS A 25 -12.66 -8.68 19.97
N VAL A 26 -12.82 -8.54 18.66
CA VAL A 26 -13.65 -7.51 18.06
C VAL A 26 -15.12 -7.85 18.28
N ASP A 27 -15.49 -9.13 18.20
CA ASP A 27 -16.84 -9.60 18.52
C ASP A 27 -17.26 -9.23 19.94
N PHE A 28 -16.34 -9.31 20.91
CA PHE A 28 -16.63 -8.87 22.28
C PHE A 28 -16.89 -7.35 22.34
N VAL A 29 -16.08 -6.54 21.65
CA VAL A 29 -16.29 -5.07 21.59
C VAL A 29 -17.60 -4.75 20.86
N ALA A 30 -17.98 -5.54 19.85
CA ALA A 30 -19.22 -5.39 19.09
C ALA A 30 -20.47 -5.53 19.95
N GLN A 31 -20.42 -6.27 21.06
CA GLN A 31 -21.54 -6.37 22.01
C GLN A 31 -21.90 -5.01 22.64
N TYR A 32 -20.92 -4.11 22.78
CA TYR A 32 -21.08 -2.80 23.39
C TYR A 32 -21.12 -1.66 22.38
N ALA A 33 -20.58 -1.87 21.17
CA ALA A 33 -20.48 -0.86 20.11
C ALA A 33 -20.75 -1.45 18.71
N PRO A 34 -21.93 -2.05 18.46
CA PRO A 34 -22.19 -2.89 17.27
C PRO A 34 -22.11 -2.15 15.93
N TYR A 35 -22.24 -0.82 15.94
CA TYR A 35 -22.22 0.01 14.73
C TYR A 35 -20.87 0.69 14.46
N ASN A 36 -19.88 0.50 15.35
CA ASN A 36 -18.62 1.24 15.35
C ASN A 36 -17.38 0.35 15.15
N VAL A 37 -17.59 -0.94 14.86
CA VAL A 37 -16.51 -1.92 14.71
C VAL A 37 -16.63 -2.67 13.39
N ALA A 38 -15.47 -3.07 12.86
CA ALA A 38 -15.31 -4.05 11.78
C ALA A 38 -14.12 -4.95 12.12
N CYS A 39 -13.87 -5.95 11.29
CA CYS A 39 -13.05 -7.14 11.56
C CYS A 39 -13.73 -8.12 12.53
N LEU A 40 -15.05 -8.27 12.40
CA LEU A 40 -15.78 -9.30 13.15
C LEU A 40 -15.30 -10.71 12.73
N SER A 41 -15.61 -11.73 13.52
CA SER A 41 -15.46 -13.11 13.05
C SER A 41 -16.39 -13.38 11.87
N LEU A 42 -16.04 -14.38 11.05
CA LEU A 42 -16.90 -14.82 9.94
C LEU A 42 -18.30 -15.22 10.42
N GLU A 43 -18.40 -15.82 11.61
CA GLU A 43 -19.67 -16.20 12.25
C GLU A 43 -20.55 -14.99 12.54
N ASN A 44 -19.94 -13.85 12.89
CA ASN A 44 -20.61 -12.60 13.22
C ASN A 44 -20.64 -11.59 12.04
N GLY A 45 -20.48 -12.08 10.80
CA GLY A 45 -20.63 -11.25 9.60
C GLY A 45 -19.37 -10.48 9.17
N GLY A 46 -18.22 -10.80 9.75
CA GLY A 46 -16.94 -10.22 9.37
C GLY A 46 -16.45 -10.66 7.98
N SER A 47 -15.44 -9.95 7.48
CA SER A 47 -14.99 -10.08 6.09
C SER A 47 -13.94 -11.18 5.83
N GLY A 48 -13.54 -11.93 6.86
CA GLY A 48 -12.49 -12.96 6.74
C GLY A 48 -11.09 -12.36 6.69
N ASP A 49 -10.20 -12.95 5.89
CA ASP A 49 -8.81 -12.47 5.78
C ASP A 49 -8.70 -11.30 4.77
N PRO A 50 -8.46 -10.05 5.22
CA PRO A 50 -8.30 -8.91 4.33
C PRO A 50 -7.01 -8.97 3.50
N SER A 51 -6.07 -9.85 3.88
CA SER A 51 -4.74 -9.94 3.26
C SER A 51 -4.81 -10.29 1.78
N LEU A 52 -5.84 -11.03 1.34
CA LEU A 52 -6.07 -11.38 -0.06
C LEU A 52 -6.33 -10.12 -0.92
N VAL A 53 -7.17 -9.21 -0.43
CA VAL A 53 -7.51 -7.98 -1.15
C VAL A 53 -6.30 -7.03 -1.18
N THR A 54 -5.56 -6.92 -0.07
CA THR A 54 -4.31 -6.15 -0.01
C THR A 54 -3.28 -6.71 -0.99
N ALA A 55 -3.06 -8.03 -0.98
CA ALA A 55 -2.13 -8.68 -1.89
C ALA A 55 -2.51 -8.46 -3.35
N ARG A 56 -3.81 -8.53 -3.68
CA ARG A 56 -4.29 -8.20 -5.03
C ARG A 56 -3.99 -6.76 -5.41
N GLY A 57 -4.26 -5.79 -4.53
CA GLY A 57 -3.94 -4.39 -4.77
C GLY A 57 -2.45 -4.12 -5.00
N VAL A 58 -1.58 -4.78 -4.24
CA VAL A 58 -0.13 -4.68 -4.42
C VAL A 58 0.30 -5.28 -5.76
N TYR A 59 -0.28 -6.41 -6.16
CA TYR A 59 -0.03 -7.03 -7.46
C TYR A 59 -0.45 -6.12 -8.62
N GLU A 60 -1.65 -5.55 -8.57
CA GLU A 60 -2.15 -4.57 -9.56
C GLU A 60 -1.22 -3.34 -9.63
N SER A 61 -0.70 -2.90 -8.48
CA SER A 61 0.25 -1.79 -8.38
C SER A 61 1.61 -2.13 -9.01
N MET A 62 2.10 -3.37 -8.87
CA MET A 62 3.32 -3.82 -9.53
C MET A 62 3.17 -3.79 -11.05
N LEU A 63 2.06 -4.34 -11.57
CA LEU A 63 1.78 -4.34 -13.00
C LEU A 63 1.70 -2.92 -13.57
N GLU A 64 1.03 -2.01 -12.86
CA GLU A 64 0.94 -0.61 -13.26
C GLU A 64 2.31 0.10 -13.26
N SER A 65 3.12 -0.15 -12.23
CA SER A 65 4.44 0.46 -12.08
C SER A 65 5.43 -0.05 -13.13
N VAL A 66 5.39 -1.35 -13.44
CA VAL A 66 6.19 -1.97 -14.51
C VAL A 66 5.75 -1.45 -15.88
N MET A 67 4.44 -1.34 -16.13
CA MET A 67 3.94 -0.74 -17.37
C MET A 67 4.39 0.72 -17.50
N TYR A 68 4.32 1.50 -16.43
CA TYR A 68 4.71 2.92 -16.45
C TYR A 68 6.22 3.13 -16.67
N HIS A 69 7.05 2.44 -15.89
CA HIS A 69 8.49 2.75 -15.80
C HIS A 69 9.37 1.93 -16.76
N LEU A 70 8.98 0.66 -16.97
CA LEU A 70 9.71 -0.31 -17.77
C LEU A 70 9.07 -0.58 -19.13
N ASN A 71 7.86 -0.08 -19.38
CA ASN A 71 7.09 -0.32 -20.60
C ASN A 71 6.87 -1.83 -20.87
N GLN A 72 6.63 -2.59 -19.81
CA GLN A 72 6.34 -4.02 -19.85
C GLN A 72 4.89 -4.30 -19.42
N LYS A 73 4.26 -5.32 -19.99
CA LYS A 73 2.83 -5.62 -19.75
C LYS A 73 2.60 -6.51 -18.53
N ASP A 74 3.59 -7.28 -18.14
CA ASP A 74 3.53 -8.32 -17.12
C ASP A 74 4.84 -8.36 -16.32
N LEU A 75 4.97 -9.32 -15.40
CA LEU A 75 6.16 -9.52 -14.58
C LEU A 75 7.09 -10.63 -15.13
N ASN A 76 6.85 -11.11 -16.35
CA ASN A 76 7.69 -12.13 -16.95
C ASN A 76 9.08 -11.56 -17.26
N ASN A 77 10.13 -12.29 -16.86
CA ASN A 77 11.52 -11.87 -16.92
C ASN A 77 11.89 -10.69 -16.00
N VAL A 78 10.97 -10.23 -15.14
CA VAL A 78 11.24 -9.26 -14.09
C VAL A 78 11.82 -9.98 -12.88
N THR A 79 12.86 -9.39 -12.28
CA THR A 79 13.46 -9.89 -11.04
C THR A 79 12.94 -9.10 -9.85
N ILE A 80 12.29 -9.79 -8.90
CA ILE A 80 11.68 -9.18 -7.72
C ILE A 80 12.49 -9.59 -6.48
N ALA A 81 13.06 -8.58 -5.81
CA ALA A 81 13.61 -8.70 -4.48
C ALA A 81 12.49 -8.58 -3.45
N PHE A 82 12.04 -9.73 -2.94
CA PHE A 82 10.84 -9.89 -2.13
C PHE A 82 11.19 -10.06 -0.65
N GLN A 83 10.90 -9.05 0.16
CA GLN A 83 11.21 -9.03 1.60
C GLN A 83 9.94 -9.28 2.41
N GLY A 84 9.81 -10.46 3.01
CA GLY A 84 8.71 -10.83 3.91
C GLY A 84 7.68 -11.77 3.29
N LEU A 85 7.51 -12.94 3.92
CA LEU A 85 6.55 -14.01 3.63
C LEU A 85 5.42 -14.04 4.67
N GLY A 86 5.01 -12.85 5.14
CA GLY A 86 3.81 -12.71 5.96
C GLY A 86 2.53 -13.04 5.17
N LYS A 87 1.36 -12.87 5.80
CA LYS A 87 0.07 -13.21 5.15
C LYS A 87 -0.12 -12.54 3.78
N VAL A 88 0.06 -11.21 3.73
CA VAL A 88 -0.05 -10.45 2.48
C VAL A 88 1.04 -10.85 1.48
N GLY A 89 2.28 -11.03 1.96
CA GLY A 89 3.42 -11.42 1.12
C GLY A 89 3.21 -12.77 0.44
N SER A 90 2.72 -13.77 1.17
CA SER A 90 2.45 -15.10 0.63
C SER A 90 1.37 -15.06 -0.46
N HIS A 91 0.24 -14.39 -0.21
CA HIS A 91 -0.81 -14.23 -1.23
C HIS A 91 -0.34 -13.43 -2.45
N LEU A 92 0.51 -12.41 -2.23
CA LEU A 92 1.09 -11.62 -3.31
C LEU A 92 1.98 -12.49 -4.21
N LEU A 93 2.83 -13.33 -3.61
CA LEU A 93 3.62 -14.30 -4.38
C LEU A 93 2.74 -15.24 -5.20
N ASP A 94 1.66 -15.75 -4.61
CA ASP A 94 0.74 -16.65 -5.30
C ASP A 94 0.13 -15.97 -6.54
N TYR A 95 -0.34 -14.72 -6.42
CA TYR A 95 -0.82 -13.93 -7.58
C TYR A 95 0.26 -13.70 -8.64
N ILE A 96 1.49 -13.35 -8.21
CA ILE A 96 2.60 -13.10 -9.12
C ILE A 96 2.92 -14.35 -9.93
N VAL A 97 3.12 -15.50 -9.27
CA VAL A 97 3.60 -16.71 -9.95
C VAL A 97 2.53 -17.43 -10.75
N GLN A 98 1.26 -17.29 -10.34
CA GLN A 98 0.12 -17.82 -11.10
C GLN A 98 0.04 -17.20 -12.50
N ASP A 99 0.25 -15.88 -12.60
CA ASP A 99 0.10 -15.14 -13.85
C ASP A 99 1.43 -14.97 -14.61
N ASN A 100 2.58 -15.16 -13.96
CA ASN A 100 3.90 -14.81 -14.49
C ASN A 100 4.92 -15.95 -14.28
N PRO A 101 4.84 -17.06 -15.02
CA PRO A 101 5.69 -18.23 -14.83
C PRO A 101 7.19 -17.97 -15.10
N LYS A 102 7.55 -16.87 -15.77
CA LYS A 102 8.95 -16.49 -16.04
C LYS A 102 9.47 -15.40 -15.11
N VAL A 103 8.76 -15.08 -14.03
CA VAL A 103 9.25 -14.16 -13.00
C VAL A 103 10.46 -14.76 -12.29
N LYS A 104 11.39 -13.90 -11.83
CA LYS A 104 12.55 -14.30 -11.03
C LYS A 104 12.40 -13.73 -9.62
N LEU A 105 12.57 -14.57 -8.61
CA LEU A 105 12.33 -14.20 -7.22
C LEU A 105 13.61 -14.29 -6.40
N ILE A 106 13.88 -13.25 -5.62
CA ILE A 106 14.91 -13.23 -4.58
C ILE A 106 14.20 -12.99 -3.26
N ILE A 107 14.04 -14.05 -2.47
CA ILE A 107 13.21 -14.03 -1.26
C ILE A 107 14.09 -13.83 -0.03
N ALA A 108 13.63 -12.99 0.89
CA ALA A 108 14.23 -12.85 2.21
C ALA A 108 13.15 -12.76 3.29
N ASP A 109 13.25 -13.62 4.31
CA ASP A 109 12.45 -13.58 5.54
C ASP A 109 13.33 -14.02 6.72
N ILE A 110 12.95 -13.62 7.93
CA ILE A 110 13.61 -14.05 9.17
C ILE A 110 13.22 -15.48 9.57
N ASP A 111 12.09 -15.97 9.08
CA ASP A 111 11.56 -17.30 9.35
C ASP A 111 12.08 -18.29 8.28
N SER A 112 13.17 -18.98 8.60
CA SER A 112 13.83 -19.91 7.67
C SER A 112 12.92 -21.07 7.25
N VAL A 113 12.00 -21.51 8.12
CA VAL A 113 11.08 -22.62 7.81
C VAL A 113 10.12 -22.20 6.71
N LYS A 114 9.52 -21.00 6.80
CA LYS A 114 8.64 -20.46 5.76
C LYS A 114 9.37 -20.26 4.43
N VAL A 115 10.63 -19.80 4.50
CA VAL A 115 11.47 -19.64 3.29
C VAL A 115 11.66 -21.00 2.61
N ASP A 116 12.07 -22.02 3.36
CA ASP A 116 12.31 -23.35 2.79
C ASP A 116 11.05 -23.98 2.19
N GLU A 117 9.90 -23.86 2.87
CA GLU A 117 8.61 -24.33 2.36
C GLU A 117 8.23 -23.62 1.06
N LYS A 118 8.29 -22.29 1.03
CA LYS A 118 7.92 -21.51 -0.16
C LYS A 118 8.91 -21.74 -1.31
N LEU A 119 10.20 -21.92 -1.04
CA LEU A 119 11.19 -22.27 -2.07
C LEU A 119 10.88 -23.60 -2.74
N ARG A 120 10.47 -24.63 -1.98
CA ARG A 120 10.10 -25.93 -2.55
C ARG A 120 8.89 -25.78 -3.47
N GLU A 121 7.84 -25.14 -2.98
CA GLU A 121 6.60 -24.89 -3.75
C GLU A 121 6.87 -24.14 -5.07
N LEU A 122 7.73 -23.11 -5.03
CA LEU A 122 8.07 -22.32 -6.20
C LEU A 122 8.92 -23.08 -7.21
N LYS A 123 9.85 -23.93 -6.74
CA LYS A 123 10.67 -24.78 -7.61
C LYS A 123 9.84 -25.87 -8.29
N GLU A 124 8.85 -26.44 -7.60
CA GLU A 124 7.89 -27.39 -8.19
C GLU A 124 7.07 -26.77 -9.33
N LYS A 125 6.88 -25.44 -9.29
CA LYS A 125 6.21 -24.66 -10.34
C LYS A 125 7.19 -24.13 -11.41
N ASP A 126 8.43 -24.62 -11.45
CA ASP A 126 9.51 -24.16 -12.34
C ASP A 126 9.82 -22.65 -12.25
N ILE A 127 9.51 -22.02 -11.12
CA ILE A 127 9.82 -20.60 -10.89
C ILE A 127 11.29 -20.43 -10.51
N ALA A 128 11.98 -19.52 -11.20
CA ALA A 128 13.36 -19.17 -10.88
C ALA A 128 13.41 -18.41 -9.54
N VAL A 129 13.81 -19.09 -8.47
CA VAL A 129 13.85 -18.52 -7.12
C VAL A 129 15.15 -18.82 -6.38
N LYS A 130 15.62 -17.87 -5.58
CA LYS A 130 16.66 -18.05 -4.57
C LYS A 130 16.28 -17.35 -3.26
N SER A 131 16.79 -17.84 -2.14
CA SER A 131 16.74 -17.12 -0.86
C SER A 131 18.07 -16.45 -0.54
N ILE A 132 17.99 -15.38 0.25
CA ILE A 132 19.14 -14.66 0.80
C ILE A 132 18.78 -14.14 2.19
N GLU A 133 19.79 -13.73 2.96
CA GLU A 133 19.60 -13.11 4.27
C GLU A 133 18.88 -11.75 4.15
N PRO A 134 17.96 -11.39 5.07
CA PRO A 134 17.16 -10.17 5.01
C PRO A 134 17.96 -8.88 4.78
N ASN A 135 19.16 -8.78 5.33
CA ASN A 135 20.00 -7.61 5.12
C ASN A 135 20.70 -7.61 3.75
N GLU A 136 20.95 -8.76 3.14
CA GLU A 136 21.64 -8.85 1.84
C GLU A 136 20.74 -8.48 0.66
N ILE A 137 19.42 -8.36 0.89
CA ILE A 137 18.44 -8.13 -0.18
C ILE A 137 18.73 -6.85 -0.98
N TYR A 138 19.19 -5.81 -0.29
CA TYR A 138 19.50 -4.51 -0.89
C TYR A 138 20.75 -4.54 -1.79
N ASN A 139 21.57 -5.59 -1.69
CA ASN A 139 22.80 -5.74 -2.46
C ASN A 139 22.60 -6.62 -3.72
N GLN A 140 21.37 -7.06 -4.00
CA GLN A 140 21.09 -7.99 -5.10
C GLN A 140 20.73 -7.25 -6.40
N PRO A 141 21.02 -7.85 -7.56
CA PRO A 141 20.51 -7.35 -8.84
C PRO A 141 19.02 -7.70 -8.97
N PHE A 142 18.16 -6.69 -9.09
CA PHE A 142 16.71 -6.84 -9.26
C PHE A 142 16.14 -5.70 -10.10
N ASP A 143 14.85 -5.76 -10.41
CA ASP A 143 14.09 -4.72 -11.10
C ASP A 143 13.05 -4.09 -10.16
N ILE A 144 12.44 -4.90 -9.30
CA ILE A 144 11.51 -4.47 -8.26
C ILE A 144 12.05 -4.85 -6.88
N PHE A 145 12.09 -3.88 -5.95
CA PHE A 145 12.17 -4.16 -4.52
C PHE A 145 10.76 -4.15 -3.92
N SER A 146 10.36 -5.24 -3.27
CA SER A 146 9.04 -5.41 -2.67
C SER A 146 9.13 -5.60 -1.15
N PRO A 147 9.02 -4.51 -0.37
CA PRO A 147 8.96 -4.60 1.08
C PRO A 147 7.56 -5.02 1.58
N ASN A 148 7.46 -6.21 2.17
CA ASN A 148 6.21 -6.82 2.64
C ASN A 148 6.26 -7.25 4.13
N ALA A 149 7.34 -6.90 4.85
CA ALA A 149 7.53 -7.24 6.27
C ALA A 149 7.42 -6.04 7.20
N MET A 150 8.41 -5.13 7.14
CA MET A 150 8.55 -4.00 8.07
C MET A 150 8.63 -2.67 7.31
N GLY A 151 8.17 -1.61 7.97
CA GLY A 151 8.37 -0.23 7.52
C GLY A 151 9.82 0.25 7.70
N GLN A 152 10.09 1.47 7.24
CA GLN A 152 11.34 2.23 7.40
C GLN A 152 12.55 1.56 6.70
N VAL A 153 12.27 0.63 5.80
CA VAL A 153 13.29 -0.09 5.01
C VAL A 153 13.75 0.70 3.79
N VAL A 154 13.00 1.72 3.36
CA VAL A 154 13.41 2.67 2.33
C VAL A 154 14.01 3.89 3.01
N ASN A 155 15.33 3.88 3.16
CA ASN A 155 16.10 4.91 3.83
C ASN A 155 17.37 5.26 3.02
N PRO A 156 18.09 6.33 3.38
CA PRO A 156 19.22 6.78 2.57
C PRO A 156 20.34 5.73 2.43
N SER A 157 20.51 4.83 3.41
CA SER A 157 21.50 3.76 3.34
C SER A 157 21.06 2.66 2.37
N THR A 158 19.84 2.14 2.53
CA THR A 158 19.31 1.06 1.69
C THR A 158 19.12 1.50 0.25
N VAL A 159 18.66 2.73 -0.01
CA VAL A 159 18.54 3.29 -1.37
C VAL A 159 19.88 3.32 -2.09
N ARG A 160 20.95 3.76 -1.41
CA ARG A 160 22.30 3.77 -2.00
C ARG A 160 22.85 2.36 -2.25
N ARG A 161 22.52 1.38 -1.40
CA ARG A 161 22.88 -0.03 -1.60
C ARG A 161 22.15 -0.63 -2.81
N MET A 162 20.84 -0.43 -2.89
CA MET A 162 20.00 -0.85 -4.03
C MET A 162 20.54 -0.27 -5.34
N MET A 163 20.82 1.03 -5.38
CA MET A 163 21.38 1.66 -6.58
C MET A 163 22.77 1.11 -6.94
N ARG A 164 23.64 0.84 -5.95
CA ARG A 164 24.98 0.29 -6.19
C ARG A 164 24.92 -1.08 -6.86
N ALA A 165 23.97 -1.92 -6.46
CA ALA A 165 23.79 -3.26 -7.02
C ALA A 165 23.13 -3.25 -8.42
N ASN A 166 22.59 -2.10 -8.86
CA ASN A 166 21.71 -1.98 -10.02
C ASN A 166 22.02 -0.72 -10.87
N ARG A 167 23.30 -0.37 -11.02
CA ARG A 167 23.78 0.95 -11.52
C ARG A 167 23.14 1.46 -12.82
N ASP A 168 22.67 0.58 -13.69
CA ASP A 168 22.12 0.92 -15.01
C ASP A 168 20.62 0.60 -15.15
N LYS A 169 19.94 0.29 -14.04
CA LYS A 169 18.55 -0.11 -14.05
C LYS A 169 17.62 0.98 -13.55
N LYS A 170 16.43 1.01 -14.16
CA LYS A 170 15.27 1.75 -13.68
C LYS A 170 14.59 0.92 -12.59
N LEU A 171 14.91 1.19 -11.33
CA LEU A 171 14.35 0.40 -10.23
C LEU A 171 12.94 0.85 -9.85
N LEU A 172 12.16 -0.12 -9.39
CA LEU A 172 10.83 0.05 -8.82
C LEU A 172 10.85 -0.33 -7.35
N ILE A 173 10.13 0.41 -6.50
CA ILE A 173 9.84 0.03 -5.13
C ILE A 173 8.33 -0.06 -4.98
N VAL A 174 7.82 -1.28 -4.78
CA VAL A 174 6.38 -1.58 -4.70
C VAL A 174 6.16 -2.73 -3.70
N GLY A 175 5.55 -2.45 -2.57
CA GLY A 175 5.32 -3.45 -1.53
C GLY A 175 4.15 -3.12 -0.61
N ALA A 176 3.77 -4.09 0.21
CA ALA A 176 2.62 -4.00 1.10
C ALA A 176 2.92 -3.43 2.50
N ALA A 177 4.20 -3.34 2.88
CA ALA A 177 4.57 -2.86 4.22
C ALA A 177 4.05 -1.43 4.45
N ASN A 178 3.66 -1.13 5.68
CA ASN A 178 3.27 0.22 6.09
C ASN A 178 4.50 1.06 6.45
N ASN A 179 4.44 2.37 6.20
CA ASN A 179 5.47 3.35 6.54
C ASN A 179 6.84 2.96 5.96
N GLN A 180 6.91 2.67 4.65
CA GLN A 180 8.11 2.11 4.01
C GLN A 180 9.28 3.09 4.01
N ILE A 181 9.02 4.37 3.76
CA ILE A 181 10.01 5.44 3.86
C ILE A 181 10.35 5.66 5.34
N ASP A 182 11.64 5.70 5.66
CA ASP A 182 12.08 6.05 7.01
C ASP A 182 11.88 7.54 7.25
N GLU A 183 10.98 7.87 8.18
CA GLU A 183 10.67 9.23 8.61
C GLU A 183 11.09 9.52 10.07
N ARG A 184 11.79 8.58 10.73
CA ARG A 184 12.09 8.69 12.18
C ARG A 184 12.97 9.89 12.55
N HIS A 185 13.74 10.39 11.59
CA HIS A 185 14.64 11.53 11.78
C HIS A 185 14.15 12.71 10.93
N SER A 186 14.24 13.93 11.45
CA SER A 186 13.84 15.13 10.71
C SER A 186 14.58 15.21 9.36
N GLY A 187 13.83 15.42 8.27
CA GLY A 187 14.37 15.52 6.91
C GLY A 187 14.71 14.20 6.21
N SER A 188 14.63 13.05 6.89
CA SER A 188 14.93 11.73 6.32
C SER A 188 14.08 11.41 5.08
N ARG A 189 12.76 11.67 5.14
CA ARG A 189 11.85 11.55 4.00
C ARG A 189 12.33 12.34 2.78
N LYS A 190 12.64 13.62 2.97
CA LYS A 190 13.08 14.52 1.89
C LYS A 190 14.41 14.04 1.29
N GLU A 191 15.33 13.53 2.12
CA GLU A 191 16.57 12.92 1.61
C GLU A 191 16.27 11.68 0.74
N VAL A 192 15.40 10.79 1.21
CA VAL A 192 15.00 9.59 0.46
C VAL A 192 14.36 9.98 -0.87
N GLU A 193 13.40 10.91 -0.87
CA GLU A 193 12.74 11.39 -2.09
C GLU A 193 13.74 11.98 -3.10
N ASN A 194 14.71 12.77 -2.60
CA ASN A 194 15.78 13.32 -3.44
C ASN A 194 16.67 12.21 -4.03
N LEU A 195 17.00 11.18 -3.25
CA LEU A 195 17.78 10.04 -3.73
C LEU A 195 17.02 9.24 -4.79
N LEU A 196 15.74 8.94 -4.56
CA LEU A 196 14.89 8.22 -5.51
C LEU A 196 14.81 8.97 -6.84
N LYS A 197 14.58 10.30 -6.78
CA LYS A 197 14.58 11.18 -7.97
C LYS A 197 15.93 11.18 -8.68
N ARG A 198 17.03 11.34 -7.93
CA ARG A 198 18.40 11.36 -8.48
C ARG A 198 18.75 10.05 -9.20
N PHE A 199 18.27 8.93 -8.66
CA PHE A 199 18.54 7.60 -9.17
C PHE A 199 17.50 7.08 -10.16
N ASN A 200 16.51 7.91 -10.54
CA ASN A 200 15.42 7.53 -11.42
C ASN A 200 14.71 6.23 -10.96
N MET A 201 14.57 6.08 -9.64
CA MET A 201 13.84 4.99 -9.01
C MET A 201 12.38 5.42 -8.82
N LEU A 202 11.44 4.61 -9.31
CA LEU A 202 10.03 4.87 -9.10
C LEU A 202 9.57 4.21 -7.80
N TYR A 203 8.97 5.00 -6.93
CA TYR A 203 8.37 4.53 -5.69
C TYR A 203 6.85 4.60 -5.80
N ALA A 204 6.17 3.49 -5.56
CA ALA A 204 4.72 3.43 -5.44
C ALA A 204 4.34 3.71 -3.97
N PRO A 205 3.62 4.81 -3.67
CA PRO A 205 3.28 5.21 -2.31
C PRO A 205 2.55 4.10 -1.54
N ASP A 206 3.07 3.74 -0.37
CA ASP A 206 2.64 2.54 0.35
C ASP A 206 1.17 2.55 0.75
N PHE A 207 0.65 3.66 1.27
CA PHE A 207 -0.75 3.80 1.68
C PHE A 207 -1.73 3.71 0.49
N VAL A 208 -1.26 3.97 -0.73
CA VAL A 208 -2.03 3.74 -1.96
C VAL A 208 -1.96 2.25 -2.29
N VAL A 209 -0.75 1.69 -2.37
CA VAL A 209 -0.48 0.29 -2.76
C VAL A 209 -1.18 -0.72 -1.86
N ASN A 210 -1.24 -0.46 -0.55
CA ASN A 210 -1.82 -1.36 0.45
C ASN A 210 -3.28 -1.04 0.83
N LEU A 211 -3.97 -0.18 0.04
CA LEU A 211 -5.39 0.20 0.18
C LEU A 211 -6.35 -0.99 0.36
N GLY A 212 -6.02 -2.16 -0.18
CA GLY A 212 -6.93 -3.31 -0.21
C GLY A 212 -7.47 -3.71 1.17
N GLY A 213 -6.68 -3.53 2.24
CA GLY A 213 -7.13 -3.79 3.60
C GLY A 213 -8.27 -2.85 4.01
N ILE A 214 -8.10 -1.55 3.79
CA ILE A 214 -9.14 -0.54 4.07
C ILE A 214 -10.37 -0.76 3.18
N LEU A 215 -10.18 -1.06 1.89
CA LEU A 215 -11.27 -1.34 0.97
C LEU A 215 -12.13 -2.52 1.45
N ASN A 216 -11.47 -3.60 1.86
CA ASN A 216 -12.13 -4.77 2.43
C ASN A 216 -12.97 -4.41 3.67
N LEU A 217 -12.44 -3.55 4.55
CA LEU A 217 -13.15 -3.06 5.73
C LEU A 217 -14.33 -2.15 5.38
N ILE A 218 -14.23 -1.31 4.36
CA ILE A 218 -15.35 -0.48 3.90
C ILE A 218 -16.52 -1.37 3.48
N TYR A 219 -16.27 -2.41 2.68
CA TYR A 219 -17.32 -3.35 2.28
C TYR A 219 -17.89 -4.16 3.46
N GLU A 220 -17.08 -4.46 4.48
CA GLU A 220 -17.58 -5.04 5.73
C GLU A 220 -18.51 -4.06 6.44
N PHE A 221 -18.08 -2.81 6.64
CA PHE A 221 -18.86 -1.77 7.31
C PHE A 221 -20.16 -1.44 6.57
N GLU A 222 -20.15 -1.37 5.24
CA GLU A 222 -21.37 -1.15 4.45
C GLU A 222 -22.37 -2.30 4.59
N THR A 223 -21.86 -3.52 4.75
CA THR A 223 -22.68 -4.71 5.06
C THR A 223 -23.28 -4.59 6.46
N VAL A 224 -22.51 -4.12 7.45
CA VAL A 224 -22.98 -3.90 8.83
C VAL A 224 -23.97 -2.72 8.94
N LYS A 225 -23.80 -1.66 8.14
CA LYS A 225 -24.67 -0.45 8.18
C LYS A 225 -25.97 -0.59 7.39
N LYS A 226 -26.04 -1.47 6.39
CA LYS A 226 -27.30 -1.68 5.67
C LYS A 226 -28.26 -2.53 6.50
N VAL A 227 -29.32 -1.86 6.97
CA VAL A 227 -30.66 -2.35 7.34
C VAL A 227 -31.33 -3.21 6.22
N PHE A 228 -30.60 -3.62 5.17
CA PHE A 228 -31.07 -4.31 3.96
C PHE A 228 -30.44 -5.70 3.74
N GLY A 229 -30.25 -6.51 4.80
CA GLY A 229 -30.13 -7.97 4.69
C GLY A 229 -29.03 -8.55 3.77
N GLY A 230 -28.01 -7.77 3.42
CA GLY A 230 -26.91 -8.23 2.57
C GLY A 230 -25.85 -8.96 3.40
N LYS A 231 -25.25 -10.02 2.85
CA LYS A 231 -24.05 -10.66 3.40
C LYS A 231 -22.79 -10.09 2.73
N TYR A 232 -21.71 -9.96 3.49
CA TYR A 232 -20.41 -9.57 2.95
C TYR A 232 -20.04 -10.52 1.80
N ASN A 233 -19.57 -9.95 0.69
CA ASN A 233 -19.13 -10.71 -0.47
C ASN A 233 -17.70 -10.31 -0.83
N GLN A 234 -16.76 -11.19 -0.52
CA GLN A 234 -15.33 -11.00 -0.76
C GLN A 234 -14.98 -10.75 -2.24
N LYS A 235 -15.84 -11.17 -3.18
CA LYS A 235 -15.64 -10.89 -4.61
C LYS A 235 -15.70 -9.39 -4.93
N ARG A 236 -16.52 -8.62 -4.22
CA ARG A 236 -16.68 -7.18 -4.51
C ARG A 236 -15.39 -6.38 -4.30
N PRO A 237 -14.71 -6.44 -3.14
CA PRO A 237 -13.42 -5.79 -2.98
C PRO A 237 -12.40 -6.22 -4.04
N LEU A 238 -12.36 -7.50 -4.40
CA LEU A 238 -11.45 -8.03 -5.44
C LEU A 238 -11.80 -7.53 -6.86
N GLU A 239 -13.07 -7.30 -7.15
CA GLU A 239 -13.54 -6.74 -8.42
C GLU A 239 -13.19 -5.27 -8.57
N VAL A 240 -13.13 -4.48 -7.49
CA VAL A 240 -12.89 -3.03 -7.58
C VAL A 240 -11.44 -2.62 -7.29
N ILE A 241 -10.63 -3.49 -6.67
CA ILE A 241 -9.26 -3.15 -6.27
C ILE A 241 -8.35 -2.80 -7.46
N HIS A 242 -8.67 -3.25 -8.67
CA HIS A 242 -7.95 -2.85 -9.89
C HIS A 242 -8.04 -1.34 -10.16
N GLY A 243 -9.00 -0.63 -9.54
CA GLY A 243 -9.12 0.83 -9.55
C GLY A 243 -7.90 1.55 -8.97
N ILE A 244 -6.99 0.85 -8.29
CA ILE A 244 -5.70 1.39 -7.85
C ILE A 244 -4.79 1.81 -9.00
N ARG A 245 -4.88 1.13 -10.16
CA ARG A 245 -4.02 1.41 -11.31
C ARG A 245 -4.15 2.83 -11.85
N PRO A 246 -5.36 3.35 -12.17
CA PRO A 246 -5.50 4.73 -12.62
C PRO A 246 -5.04 5.75 -11.58
N ILE A 247 -5.21 5.48 -10.27
CA ILE A 247 -4.72 6.36 -9.19
C ILE A 247 -3.18 6.45 -9.25
N LEU A 248 -2.49 5.31 -9.34
CA LEU A 248 -1.03 5.29 -9.48
C LEU A 248 -0.57 5.96 -10.78
N ARG A 249 -1.26 5.72 -11.90
CA ARG A 249 -0.97 6.38 -13.19
C ARG A 249 -1.05 7.90 -13.06
N GLU A 250 -2.06 8.41 -12.37
CA GLU A 250 -2.21 9.84 -12.10
C GLU A 250 -1.06 10.37 -11.24
N ILE A 251 -0.74 9.69 -10.13
CA ILE A 251 0.39 10.04 -9.26
C ILE A 251 1.69 10.14 -10.07
N TYR A 252 1.99 9.13 -10.90
CA TYR A 252 3.21 9.08 -11.69
C TYR A 252 3.26 10.20 -12.75
N ASN A 253 2.15 10.42 -13.46
CA ASN A 253 2.04 11.49 -14.45
C ASN A 253 2.19 12.88 -13.84
N ARG A 254 1.52 13.15 -12.71
CA ARG A 254 1.63 14.43 -12.00
C ARG A 254 3.03 14.61 -11.45
N SER A 255 3.61 13.60 -10.80
CA SER A 255 4.99 13.60 -10.29
C SER A 255 6.00 14.01 -11.37
N LYS A 256 5.89 13.43 -12.56
CA LYS A 256 6.72 13.80 -13.72
C LYS A 256 6.51 15.25 -14.19
N THR A 257 5.26 15.71 -14.22
CA THR A 257 4.88 17.04 -14.72
C THR A 257 5.30 18.16 -13.77
N ILE A 258 4.96 18.05 -12.48
CA ILE A 258 5.24 19.09 -11.47
C ILE A 258 6.59 18.87 -10.74
N ARG A 259 7.34 17.82 -11.12
CA ARG A 259 8.69 17.48 -10.62
C ARG A 259 8.79 17.23 -9.11
N LEU A 260 7.69 16.80 -8.48
CA LEU A 260 7.63 16.35 -7.08
C LEU A 260 7.79 14.83 -6.95
N SER A 261 8.09 14.35 -5.75
CA SER A 261 8.12 12.91 -5.45
C SER A 261 6.72 12.30 -5.63
N THR A 262 6.66 11.01 -5.94
CA THR A 262 5.37 10.29 -6.01
C THR A 262 4.63 10.31 -4.69
N GLN A 263 5.36 10.24 -3.57
CA GLN A 263 4.78 10.36 -2.23
C GLN A 263 4.14 11.75 -2.01
N ALA A 264 4.85 12.84 -2.31
CA ALA A 264 4.30 14.19 -2.15
C ALA A 264 3.08 14.44 -3.07
N VAL A 265 3.07 13.86 -4.27
CA VAL A 265 1.90 13.91 -5.15
C VAL A 265 0.72 13.11 -4.61
N ALA A 266 0.97 11.94 -4.01
CA ALA A 266 -0.09 11.13 -3.41
C ALA A 266 -0.72 11.84 -2.21
N ASP A 267 0.07 12.48 -1.36
CA ASP A 267 -0.41 13.28 -0.24
C ASP A 267 -1.30 14.44 -0.74
N ARG A 268 -0.83 15.20 -1.75
CA ARG A 268 -1.60 16.28 -2.37
C ARG A 268 -2.90 15.78 -3.00
N LEU A 269 -2.90 14.62 -3.65
CA LEU A 269 -4.12 14.04 -4.21
C LEU A 269 -5.12 13.68 -3.09
N ALA A 270 -4.65 13.13 -1.98
CA ALA A 270 -5.51 12.85 -0.83
C ALA A 270 -6.13 14.14 -0.27
N GLU A 271 -5.33 15.18 -0.08
CA GLU A 271 -5.79 16.52 0.36
C GLU A 271 -6.83 17.10 -0.62
N GLU A 272 -6.57 17.04 -1.93
CA GLU A 272 -7.52 17.47 -2.96
C GLU A 272 -8.85 16.75 -2.86
N HIS A 273 -8.84 15.43 -2.66
CA HIS A 273 -10.07 14.64 -2.52
C HIS A 273 -10.84 15.00 -1.26
N ILE A 274 -10.17 15.22 -0.13
CA ILE A 274 -10.83 15.62 1.11
C ILE A 274 -11.42 17.03 0.99
N ALA A 275 -10.67 17.97 0.41
CA ALA A 275 -11.14 19.34 0.18
C ALA A 275 -12.36 19.36 -0.77
N ARG A 276 -12.31 18.61 -1.88
CA ARG A 276 -13.47 18.46 -2.79
C ARG A 276 -14.67 17.87 -2.06
N TRP A 277 -14.48 16.81 -1.28
CA TRP A 277 -15.56 16.20 -0.50
C TRP A 277 -16.20 17.22 0.46
N ALA A 278 -15.40 18.01 1.17
CA ALA A 278 -15.91 19.00 2.10
C ALA A 278 -16.72 20.11 1.38
N LEU A 279 -16.21 20.64 0.26
CA LEU A 279 -16.94 21.62 -0.54
C LEU A 279 -18.29 21.09 -1.03
N PHE A 280 -18.35 19.85 -1.53
CA PHE A 280 -19.61 19.23 -1.96
C PHE A 280 -20.61 19.00 -0.81
N ASN A 281 -20.14 18.94 0.44
CA ASN A 281 -20.98 18.77 1.62
C ASN A 281 -21.29 20.10 2.34
N GLY A 282 -21.05 21.24 1.68
CA GLY A 282 -21.49 22.56 2.15
C GLY A 282 -20.56 23.22 3.17
N PHE A 283 -19.34 22.71 3.36
CA PHE A 283 -18.33 23.41 4.17
C PHE A 283 -17.87 24.69 3.45
N GLY A 284 -17.88 25.81 4.18
CA GLY A 284 -17.49 27.12 3.64
C GLY A 284 -15.98 27.25 3.41
N HIS A 285 -15.56 28.20 2.57
CA HIS A 285 -14.13 28.45 2.30
C HIS A 285 -13.36 28.81 3.58
N ASP A 286 -13.93 29.67 4.42
CA ASP A 286 -13.32 30.11 5.68
C ASP A 286 -13.20 28.96 6.69
N GLU A 287 -14.18 28.04 6.73
CA GLU A 287 -14.14 26.85 7.59
C GLU A 287 -13.04 25.85 7.18
N LEU A 288 -12.68 25.83 5.89
CA LEU A 288 -11.60 24.99 5.38
C LEU A 288 -10.23 25.60 5.65
N ILE A 289 -10.09 26.93 5.59
CA ILE A 289 -8.85 27.65 5.92
C ILE A 289 -8.53 27.54 7.41
N ASP A 290 -9.53 27.68 8.29
CA ASP A 290 -9.36 27.50 9.73
C ASP A 290 -8.96 26.06 10.12
N ARG A 291 -9.23 25.09 9.24
CA ARG A 291 -8.83 23.69 9.37
C ARG A 291 -7.61 23.43 8.49
N SER A 292 -6.51 24.08 8.86
CA SER A 292 -5.22 24.21 8.14
C SER A 292 -4.50 22.92 7.70
N TYR A 293 -5.11 21.74 7.86
CA TYR A 293 -4.64 20.46 7.33
C TYR A 293 -5.30 20.09 5.99
N LEU A 294 -6.20 20.93 5.46
CA LEU A 294 -6.99 20.64 4.24
C LEU A 294 -6.66 21.49 3.03
N VAL A 295 -5.82 22.53 3.14
CA VAL A 295 -5.75 23.56 2.09
C VAL A 295 -4.31 24.02 1.84
N ASP A 296 -3.69 23.43 0.82
CA ASP A 296 -2.69 24.11 -0.03
C ASP A 296 -3.28 24.46 -1.40
N LEU A 297 -4.61 24.39 -1.61
CA LEU A 297 -5.22 24.47 -2.94
C LEU A 297 -6.31 25.53 -3.00
N LEU A 298 -6.07 26.60 -3.77
CA LEU A 298 -7.10 27.57 -4.13
C LEU A 298 -7.83 27.11 -5.41
N PRO A 299 -9.17 27.17 -5.44
CA PRO A 299 -9.92 27.03 -6.69
C PRO A 299 -9.71 28.28 -7.56
N THR A 300 -9.34 28.08 -8.83
CA THR A 300 -9.44 29.14 -9.83
C THR A 300 -10.84 29.17 -10.45
N SER A 301 -11.23 30.31 -11.00
CA SER A 301 -12.49 30.52 -11.73
C SER A 301 -12.70 29.59 -12.95
N SER A 302 -11.70 28.79 -13.30
CA SER A 302 -11.73 27.77 -14.35
C SER A 302 -12.00 26.34 -13.85
N GLY A 303 -12.13 26.12 -12.53
CA GLY A 303 -12.28 24.79 -11.94
C GLY A 303 -10.97 24.00 -11.77
N ASN A 304 -9.82 24.58 -12.12
CA ASN A 304 -8.51 24.03 -11.83
C ASN A 304 -8.01 24.48 -10.45
N THR A 305 -7.39 23.59 -9.69
CA THR A 305 -6.71 23.89 -8.42
C THR A 305 -5.24 24.22 -8.66
N THR A 306 -4.76 25.30 -8.04
CA THR A 306 -3.33 25.67 -8.03
C THR A 306 -2.77 25.60 -6.61
N PRO A 307 -1.55 25.06 -6.41
CA PRO A 307 -0.89 25.03 -5.10
C PRO A 307 -0.58 26.45 -4.58
N ILE A 308 -0.77 26.67 -3.27
CA ILE A 308 -0.21 27.83 -2.56
C ILE A 308 1.21 27.45 -2.13
N SER A 309 2.17 27.72 -3.02
CA SER A 309 3.65 27.54 -2.87
C SER A 309 4.24 26.13 -3.02
#